data_AF-A0A3D9G154-F1
#
_entry.id   AF-A0A3D9G154-F1
#
_cell.length_a   1.000
_cell.length_b   1.000
_cell.length_c   1.000
_cell.angle_alpha   90.00
_cell.angle_beta   90.00
_cell.angle_gamma   90.00
#
_symmetry.space_group_name_H-M   'P 1'
#
loop_
_entity.id
_entity.type
_entity.pdbx_description
1 polymer ?
#
loop_
_entity_poly.entity_id
_entity_poly.type
_entity_poly.pdbx_seq_one_letter_code
_entity_poly.pdbx_strand_id
1 'polypeptide(L)'
;MKKFFVLVLFVILSSLFTSCNNSELRKESLHSGFIEESGIYNLPHKKRNILVKELKDGSILFAIRNSQNEILFQQSLNETFSPYHFWKLYVDENANVWYYNGDYNSSKALLFTEKTQLYEIEDFCSREFQLPLKFKKAIESHIDKNCQSFKKE
;
A
#
# COMPACT_ATOMS: atom_id res chain seq x y z
N MET A 1 38.39 -25.46 35.08
CA MET A 1 37.84 -24.08 35.00
C MET A 1 37.88 -23.47 33.59
N LYS A 2 39.01 -23.49 32.86
CA LYS A 2 39.10 -22.88 31.51
C LYS A 2 38.07 -23.41 30.47
N LYS A 3 37.75 -24.71 30.48
CA LYS A 3 36.79 -25.32 29.53
C LYS A 3 35.34 -24.85 29.74
N PHE A 4 34.95 -24.53 30.98
CA PHE A 4 33.61 -24.04 31.31
C PHE A 4 33.42 -22.59 30.84
N PHE A 5 34.48 -21.77 30.98
CA PHE A 5 34.49 -20.38 30.54
C PHE A 5 34.34 -20.25 29.01
N VAL A 6 34.99 -21.14 28.24
CA VAL A 6 34.87 -21.18 26.78
C VAL A 6 33.45 -21.57 26.34
N LEU A 7 32.82 -22.50 27.05
CA LEU A 7 31.45 -22.92 26.75
C LEU A 7 30.44 -21.78 27.01
N VAL A 8 30.59 -21.06 28.13
CA VAL A 8 29.75 -19.89 28.46
C VAL A 8 29.95 -18.78 27.44
N LEU A 9 31.19 -18.53 26.99
CA LEU A 9 31.48 -17.55 25.96
C LEU A 9 30.81 -17.90 24.63
N PHE A 10 30.80 -19.18 24.24
CA PHE A 10 30.17 -19.65 23.01
C PHE A 10 28.64 -19.51 23.04
N VAL A 11 28.01 -19.78 24.19
CA VAL A 11 26.57 -19.59 24.41
C VAL A 11 26.17 -18.12 24.34
N ILE A 12 26.97 -17.23 24.95
CA ILE A 12 26.74 -15.79 24.88
C ILE A 12 26.90 -15.28 23.43
N LEU A 13 27.95 -15.73 22.72
CA LEU A 13 28.16 -15.34 21.33
C LEU A 13 27.03 -15.79 20.39
N SER A 14 26.47 -16.98 20.62
CA SER A 14 25.36 -17.50 19.80
C SER A 14 24.03 -16.80 20.06
N SER A 15 23.82 -16.27 21.28
CA SER A 15 22.64 -15.44 21.61
C SER A 15 22.60 -14.06 20.95
N LEU A 16 23.75 -13.54 20.47
CA LEU A 16 23.83 -12.25 19.77
C LEU A 16 23.33 -12.31 18.32
N PHE A 17 23.18 -13.51 17.74
CA PHE A 17 22.72 -13.68 16.35
C PHE A 17 21.20 -13.90 16.21
N THR A 18 20.43 -13.91 17.30
CA THR A 18 18.98 -14.13 17.25
C THR A 18 18.14 -12.86 17.24
N SER A 19 18.74 -11.69 16.95
CA SER A 19 17.97 -10.46 16.75
C SER A 19 17.26 -10.48 15.40
N CYS A 20 16.16 -11.24 15.32
CA CYS A 20 15.14 -11.02 14.30
C CYS A 20 14.48 -9.68 14.62
N ASN A 21 14.85 -8.65 13.86
CA ASN A 21 14.20 -7.34 13.90
C ASN A 21 12.77 -7.47 13.35
N ASN A 22 11.86 -8.01 14.17
CA ASN A 22 10.42 -7.91 13.94
C ASN A 22 10.00 -6.50 14.33
N SER A 23 10.38 -5.51 13.54
CA SER A 23 9.75 -4.19 13.63
C SER A 23 8.27 -4.42 13.35
N GLU A 24 7.43 -4.34 14.39
CA GLU A 24 5.99 -4.54 14.25
C GLU A 24 5.48 -3.52 13.23
N LEU A 25 4.77 -3.99 12.19
CA LEU A 25 4.18 -3.09 11.19
C LEU A 25 3.24 -2.11 11.91
N ARG A 26 3.44 -0.81 11.69
CA ARG A 26 2.57 0.26 12.21
C ARG A 26 1.12 -0.04 11.82
N LYS A 27 0.22 -0.01 12.80
CA LYS A 27 -1.22 -0.19 12.60
C LYS A 27 -1.92 1.14 12.79
N GLU A 28 -2.73 1.53 11.83
CA GLU A 28 -3.49 2.78 11.85
C GLU A 28 -4.96 2.52 11.50
N SER A 29 -5.85 3.38 11.96
CA SER A 29 -7.26 3.38 11.59
C SER A 29 -7.49 4.48 10.57
N LEU A 30 -8.01 4.15 9.39
CA LEU A 30 -8.22 5.09 8.30
C LEU A 30 -9.69 5.06 7.88
N HIS A 31 -10.38 6.20 7.99
CA HIS A 31 -11.73 6.37 7.44
C HIS A 31 -11.68 6.75 5.96
N SER A 32 -10.88 7.76 5.64
CA SER A 32 -10.52 8.18 4.28
C SER A 32 -9.22 8.96 4.35
N GLY A 33 -8.42 8.98 3.28
CA GLY A 33 -7.14 9.69 3.27
C GLY A 33 -6.06 9.03 2.43
N PHE A 34 -4.90 9.69 2.40
CA PHE A 34 -3.72 9.17 1.74
C PHE A 34 -3.02 8.12 2.61
N ILE A 35 -2.44 7.13 1.95
CA ILE A 35 -1.52 6.19 2.56
C ILE A 35 -0.14 6.49 1.98
N GLU A 36 0.78 6.94 2.84
CA GLU A 36 2.10 7.43 2.41
C GLU A 36 3.25 6.57 2.93
N GLU A 37 2.99 5.71 3.91
CA GLU A 37 4.01 4.91 4.60
C GLU A 37 3.64 3.41 4.62
N SER A 38 4.65 2.58 4.87
CA SER A 38 4.44 1.16 5.14
C SER A 38 3.67 0.96 6.46
N GLY A 39 2.67 0.09 6.44
CA GLY A 39 1.81 -0.15 7.59
C GLY A 39 0.55 -0.94 7.25
N ILE A 40 -0.29 -1.14 8.26
CA ILE A 40 -1.60 -1.76 8.15
C ILE A 40 -2.66 -0.71 8.50
N TYR A 41 -3.47 -0.33 7.52
CA TYR A 41 -4.53 0.66 7.63
C TYR A 41 -5.88 -0.04 7.71
N ASN A 42 -6.46 -0.10 8.90
CA ASN A 42 -7.77 -0.71 9.13
C ASN A 42 -8.88 0.23 8.69
N LEU A 43 -9.90 -0.32 8.02
CA LEU A 43 -11.08 0.41 7.56
C LEU A 43 -12.27 0.05 8.47
N PRO A 44 -12.57 0.85 9.52
CA PRO A 44 -13.38 0.42 10.67
C PRO A 44 -14.79 -0.05 10.30
N HIS A 45 -15.37 0.52 9.24
CA HIS A 45 -16.74 0.26 8.82
C HIS A 45 -16.89 -0.84 7.77
N LYS A 46 -15.78 -1.42 7.29
CA LYS A 46 -15.79 -2.27 6.09
C LYS A 46 -15.21 -3.66 6.31
N LYS A 47 -14.77 -4.00 7.53
CA LYS A 47 -14.11 -5.28 7.86
C LYS A 47 -12.98 -5.63 6.89
N ARG A 48 -12.26 -4.60 6.43
CA ARG A 48 -11.15 -4.69 5.48
C ARG A 48 -9.98 -3.89 6.02
N ASN A 49 -8.78 -4.20 5.56
CA ASN A 49 -7.60 -3.39 5.82
C ASN A 49 -6.71 -3.32 4.58
N ILE A 50 -5.85 -2.31 4.54
CA ILE A 50 -4.84 -2.14 3.49
C ILE A 50 -3.48 -2.36 4.13
N LEU A 51 -2.71 -3.28 3.58
CA LEU A 51 -1.30 -3.46 3.90
C LEU A 51 -0.49 -2.70 2.88
N VAL A 52 0.42 -1.83 3.31
CA VAL A 52 1.50 -1.28 2.48
C VAL A 52 2.82 -1.78 3.05
N LYS A 53 3.68 -2.30 2.19
CA LYS A 53 4.95 -2.90 2.60
C LYS A 53 6.05 -2.58 1.61
N GLU A 54 7.11 -1.98 2.12
CA GLU A 54 8.40 -1.90 1.45
C GLU A 54 9.14 -3.24 1.54
N LEU A 55 9.64 -3.70 0.40
CA LEU A 55 10.47 -4.89 0.26
C LEU A 55 11.95 -4.52 0.39
N LYS A 56 12.80 -5.54 0.54
CA LYS A 56 14.25 -5.34 0.76
C LYS A 56 14.95 -4.64 -0.41
N ASP A 57 14.36 -4.68 -1.60
CA ASP A 57 14.86 -4.03 -2.81
C ASP A 57 14.34 -2.60 -2.99
N GLY A 58 13.60 -2.06 -2.00
CA GLY A 58 13.01 -0.71 -2.06
C GLY A 58 11.73 -0.62 -2.88
N SER A 59 11.26 -1.72 -3.46
CA SER A 59 9.92 -1.76 -4.05
C SER A 59 8.85 -1.76 -2.96
N ILE A 60 7.71 -1.17 -3.24
CA ILE A 60 6.59 -0.97 -2.34
C ILE A 60 5.40 -1.68 -2.96
N LEU A 61 4.80 -2.59 -2.22
CA LEU A 61 3.55 -3.22 -2.58
C LEU A 61 2.43 -2.76 -1.67
N PHE A 62 1.22 -2.78 -2.18
CA PHE A 62 0.03 -2.72 -1.36
C PHE A 62 -0.89 -3.90 -1.63
N ALA A 63 -1.64 -4.29 -0.60
CA ALA A 63 -2.65 -5.30 -0.69
C ALA A 63 -3.89 -4.87 0.10
N ILE A 64 -5.07 -5.14 -0.47
CA ILE A 64 -6.34 -4.99 0.25
C ILE A 64 -6.72 -6.38 0.77
N ARG A 65 -7.05 -6.45 2.06
CA ARG A 65 -7.34 -7.70 2.75
C ARG A 65 -8.69 -7.66 3.44
N ASN A 66 -9.30 -8.84 3.61
CA ASN A 66 -10.49 -8.99 4.45
C ASN A 66 -10.13 -9.05 5.95
N SER A 67 -11.14 -9.22 6.80
CA SER A 67 -10.98 -9.33 8.26
C SER A 67 -10.15 -10.52 8.72
N GLN A 68 -10.00 -11.55 7.88
CA GLN A 68 -9.21 -12.75 8.11
C GLN A 68 -7.76 -12.58 7.60
N ASN A 69 -7.40 -11.39 7.10
CA ASN A 69 -6.14 -11.07 6.44
C ASN A 69 -5.89 -11.81 5.12
N GLU A 70 -6.93 -12.37 4.51
CA GLU A 70 -6.85 -12.93 3.16
C GLU A 70 -6.78 -11.80 2.14
N ILE A 71 -5.92 -11.96 1.13
CA ILE A 71 -5.67 -10.96 0.09
C ILE A 71 -6.85 -10.97 -0.89
N LEU A 72 -7.55 -9.85 -0.97
CA LEU A 72 -8.60 -9.60 -1.96
C LEU A 72 -8.04 -8.95 -3.23
N PHE A 73 -6.96 -8.20 -3.07
CA PHE A 73 -6.25 -7.51 -4.16
C PHE A 73 -4.80 -7.23 -3.76
N GLN A 74 -3.87 -7.27 -4.70
CA GLN A 74 -2.48 -6.84 -4.47
C GLN A 74 -1.88 -6.21 -5.73
N GLN A 75 -1.02 -5.21 -5.54
CA GLN A 75 -0.26 -4.58 -6.62
C GLN A 75 0.98 -3.85 -6.09
N SER A 76 2.02 -3.75 -6.92
CA SER A 76 3.18 -2.89 -6.68
C SER A 76 2.82 -1.40 -6.89
N LEU A 77 3.16 -0.54 -5.93
CA LEU A 77 3.08 0.93 -6.05
C LEU A 77 4.26 1.48 -6.85
N ASN A 78 5.43 0.86 -6.74
CA ASN A 78 6.58 1.07 -7.62
C ASN A 78 7.19 -0.29 -7.99
N GLU A 79 7.65 -0.44 -9.23
CA GLU A 79 8.29 -1.66 -9.75
C GLU A 79 9.83 -1.53 -9.78
N THR A 80 10.36 -0.35 -9.48
CA THR A 80 11.80 -0.02 -9.49
C THR A 80 12.26 0.46 -8.11
N PHE A 81 13.54 0.22 -7.83
CA PHE A 81 14.25 0.56 -6.57
C PHE A 81 14.38 2.07 -6.31
N SER A 82 13.84 2.92 -7.19
CA SER A 82 13.98 4.37 -7.06
C SER A 82 12.87 4.90 -6.15
N PRO A 83 13.23 5.51 -5.00
CA PRO A 83 12.23 6.10 -4.10
C PRO A 83 11.61 7.38 -4.67
N TYR A 84 12.11 7.87 -5.82
CA TYR A 84 11.67 9.13 -6.44
C TYR A 84 10.46 8.98 -7.36
N HIS A 85 9.89 7.77 -7.46
CA HIS A 85 8.71 7.55 -8.29
C HIS A 85 7.50 8.28 -7.71
N PHE A 86 6.79 9.01 -8.56
CA PHE A 86 5.58 9.70 -8.14
C PHE A 86 4.42 8.71 -8.10
N TRP A 87 3.96 8.38 -6.90
CA TRP A 87 2.74 7.61 -6.71
C TRP A 87 1.84 8.25 -5.65
N LYS A 88 0.54 8.00 -5.77
CA LYS A 88 -0.46 8.37 -4.77
C LYS A 88 -1.40 7.19 -4.57
N LEU A 89 -1.59 6.81 -3.29
CA LEU A 89 -2.57 5.82 -2.86
C LEU A 89 -3.55 6.52 -1.91
N TYR A 90 -4.83 6.52 -2.26
CA TYR A 90 -5.88 7.21 -1.52
C TYR A 90 -7.07 6.30 -1.29
N VAL A 91 -7.64 6.34 -0.09
CA VAL A 91 -8.86 5.63 0.28
C VAL A 91 -9.98 6.64 0.44
N ASP A 92 -11.10 6.45 -0.25
CA ASP A 92 -12.28 7.29 -0.08
C ASP A 92 -13.20 6.81 1.06
N GLU A 93 -14.24 7.57 1.34
CA GLU A 93 -15.22 7.29 2.41
C GLU A 93 -16.01 5.99 2.18
N ASN A 94 -16.07 5.50 0.93
CA ASN A 94 -16.71 4.24 0.57
C ASN A 94 -15.76 3.06 0.66
N ALA A 95 -14.49 3.29 1.04
CA ALA A 95 -13.40 2.33 0.98
C ALA A 95 -13.07 1.85 -0.44
N ASN A 96 -13.34 2.65 -1.46
CA ASN A 96 -12.67 2.47 -2.74
C ASN A 96 -11.24 2.98 -2.62
N VAL A 97 -10.36 2.36 -3.40
CA VAL A 97 -8.94 2.73 -3.40
C VAL A 97 -8.58 3.31 -4.75
N TRP A 98 -7.99 4.51 -4.72
CA TRP A 98 -7.56 5.27 -5.87
C TRP A 98 -6.05 5.28 -5.91
N TYR A 99 -5.49 4.78 -7.01
CA TYR A 99 -4.06 4.63 -7.20
C TYR A 99 -3.62 5.33 -8.48
N TYR A 100 -2.59 6.16 -8.36
CA TYR A 100 -1.90 6.73 -9.51
C TYR A 100 -0.39 6.51 -9.36
N ASN A 101 0.26 6.13 -10.44
CA ASN A 101 1.72 6.18 -10.57
C ASN A 101 2.08 6.89 -11.88
N GLY A 102 2.81 8.00 -11.77
CA GLY A 102 3.17 8.84 -12.91
C GLY A 102 4.24 8.22 -13.79
N ASP A 103 5.20 7.49 -13.23
CA ASP A 103 6.31 6.88 -13.97
C ASP A 103 5.84 5.75 -14.89
N TYR A 104 4.75 5.06 -14.54
CA TYR A 104 4.15 4.00 -15.37
C TYR A 104 2.85 4.42 -16.06
N ASN A 105 2.44 5.68 -15.91
CA ASN A 105 1.15 6.18 -16.34
C ASN A 105 -0.02 5.26 -15.93
N SER A 106 0.05 4.72 -14.71
CA SER A 106 -0.94 3.76 -14.21
C SER A 106 -1.97 4.50 -13.38
N SER A 107 -3.19 4.59 -13.89
CA SER A 107 -4.35 5.17 -13.21
C SER A 107 -5.37 4.07 -12.92
N LYS A 108 -5.60 3.76 -11.64
CA LYS A 108 -6.53 2.68 -11.25
C LYS A 108 -7.48 3.12 -10.14
N ALA A 109 -8.75 2.79 -10.32
CA ALA A 109 -9.78 2.79 -9.31
C ALA A 109 -10.07 1.33 -8.94
N LEU A 110 -9.92 1.00 -7.67
CA LEU A 110 -10.24 -0.30 -7.11
C LEU A 110 -11.57 -0.18 -6.39
N LEU A 111 -12.61 -0.74 -7.00
CA LEU A 111 -13.99 -0.62 -6.57
C LEU A 111 -14.46 -1.95 -5.98
N PHE A 112 -15.01 -1.93 -4.77
CA PHE A 112 -15.45 -3.17 -4.14
C PHE A 112 -16.80 -3.63 -4.69
N THR A 113 -16.86 -4.86 -5.18
CA THR A 113 -18.10 -5.46 -5.69
C THR A 113 -18.70 -6.40 -4.65
N GLU A 114 -19.84 -6.02 -4.07
CA GLU A 114 -20.56 -6.84 -3.08
C GLU A 114 -20.96 -8.22 -3.61
N LYS A 115 -21.23 -8.34 -4.91
CA LYS A 115 -21.61 -9.61 -5.54
C LYS A 115 -20.48 -10.65 -5.54
N THR A 116 -19.25 -10.21 -5.80
CA THR A 116 -18.07 -11.09 -5.91
C THR A 116 -17.22 -11.08 -4.65
N GLN A 117 -17.45 -10.12 -3.75
CA GLN A 117 -16.62 -9.84 -2.57
C GLN A 117 -15.15 -9.56 -2.94
N LEU A 118 -14.91 -9.07 -4.16
CA LEU A 118 -13.59 -8.73 -4.69
C LEU A 118 -13.55 -7.28 -5.16
N TYR A 119 -12.34 -6.76 -5.38
CA TYR A 119 -12.15 -5.45 -6.01
C TYR A 119 -12.10 -5.60 -7.52
N GLU A 120 -12.94 -4.84 -8.22
CA GLU A 120 -12.84 -4.61 -9.64
C GLU A 120 -11.83 -3.48 -9.90
N ILE A 121 -11.03 -3.63 -10.95
CA ILE A 121 -10.00 -2.69 -11.33
C ILE A 121 -10.51 -1.93 -12.55
N GLU A 122 -10.59 -0.62 -12.43
CA GLU A 122 -11.01 0.26 -13.51
C GLU A 122 -9.94 1.31 -13.78
N ASP A 123 -9.71 1.62 -15.05
CA ASP A 123 -8.81 2.69 -15.46
C ASP A 123 -9.59 4.01 -15.54
N PHE A 124 -9.28 4.93 -14.61
CA PHE A 124 -9.97 6.21 -14.52
C PHE A 124 -9.48 7.26 -15.54
N CYS A 125 -8.45 6.99 -16.33
CA CYS A 125 -8.10 7.82 -17.48
C CYS A 125 -8.74 7.33 -18.77
N SER A 126 -9.00 6.03 -18.88
CA SER A 126 -9.71 5.41 -20.01
C SER A 126 -11.23 5.55 -19.94
N ARG A 127 -11.79 5.81 -18.75
CA ARG A 127 -13.22 6.06 -18.51
C ARG A 127 -13.43 7.30 -17.65
N GLU A 128 -14.60 7.93 -17.77
CA GLU A 128 -14.98 9.08 -16.95
C GLU A 128 -15.40 8.63 -15.54
N PHE A 129 -14.61 8.98 -14.53
CA PHE A 129 -14.89 8.75 -13.11
C PHE A 129 -14.90 10.06 -12.33
N GLN A 130 -15.79 10.16 -11.35
CA GLN A 130 -15.74 11.24 -10.38
C GLN A 130 -14.68 10.94 -9.32
N LEU A 131 -13.50 11.53 -9.48
CA LEU A 131 -12.39 11.35 -8.54
C LEU A 131 -12.64 12.09 -7.21
N PRO A 132 -12.18 11.55 -6.07
CA PRO A 132 -12.15 12.30 -4.83
C PRO A 132 -11.36 13.59 -4.99
N LEU A 133 -11.93 14.73 -4.58
CA LEU A 133 -11.34 16.06 -4.85
C LEU A 133 -9.89 16.18 -4.33
N LYS A 134 -9.61 15.63 -3.15
CA LYS A 134 -8.25 15.62 -2.57
C LYS A 134 -7.28 14.82 -3.44
N PHE A 135 -7.71 13.68 -3.95
CA PHE A 135 -6.90 12.84 -4.84
C PHE A 135 -6.70 13.50 -6.20
N LYS A 136 -7.75 14.04 -6.82
CA LYS A 136 -7.70 14.78 -8.09
C LYS A 136 -6.63 15.88 -8.04
N LYS A 137 -6.69 16.74 -7.02
CA LYS A 137 -5.73 17.83 -6.80
C LYS A 137 -4.30 17.33 -6.59
N ALA A 138 -4.12 16.19 -5.92
CA ALA A 138 -2.80 15.67 -5.61
C ALA A 138 -2.05 15.14 -6.85
N ILE A 139 -2.76 14.74 -7.91
CA ILE A 139 -2.15 14.14 -9.11
C ILE A 139 -2.24 15.04 -10.36
N GLU A 140 -2.92 16.18 -10.26
CA GLU A 140 -3.24 17.06 -11.39
C GLU A 140 -2.00 17.53 -12.19
N SER A 141 -0.89 17.81 -11.51
CA SER A 141 0.37 18.21 -12.16
C SER A 141 1.15 17.06 -12.80
N HIS A 142 0.76 15.81 -12.52
CA HIS A 142 1.49 14.62 -12.95
C HIS A 142 0.71 13.75 -13.93
N ILE A 143 -0.58 14.02 -14.13
CA ILE A 143 -1.47 13.20 -14.95
C ILE A 143 -1.46 13.62 -16.42
N ASP A 144 -1.66 12.65 -17.31
CA ASP A 144 -1.81 12.92 -18.74
C ASP A 144 -3.05 13.82 -18.98
N LYS A 145 -2.86 14.89 -19.76
CA LYS A 145 -3.94 15.81 -20.19
C LYS A 145 -5.06 15.09 -20.94
N ASN A 146 -4.79 13.92 -21.50
CA ASN A 146 -5.77 13.11 -22.21
C ASN A 146 -6.65 12.25 -21.29
N CYS A 147 -6.38 12.23 -19.99
CA CYS A 147 -7.14 11.49 -18.99
C CYS A 147 -8.60 11.95 -18.95
N GLN A 148 -9.55 11.04 -19.22
CA GLN A 148 -10.97 11.38 -19.33
C GLN A 148 -11.54 12.00 -18.06
N SER A 149 -11.16 11.49 -16.88
CA SER A 149 -11.60 12.04 -15.59
C SER A 149 -11.10 13.46 -15.28
N PHE A 150 -10.23 14.03 -16.12
CA PHE A 150 -9.73 15.41 -16.01
C PHE A 150 -10.20 16.33 -17.14
N LYS A 151 -10.93 15.81 -18.15
CA LYS A 151 -11.34 16.57 -19.35
C LYS A 151 -12.54 17.49 -19.16
N LYS A 152 -13.24 17.44 -18.03
CA LYS A 152 -14.39 18.31 -17.72
C LYS A 152 -14.19 19.05 -16.40
N GLU A 153 -14.02 20.36 -16.50
CA GLU A 153 -14.53 21.36 -15.56
C GLU A 153 -15.34 22.39 -16.36
#